data_AF-A0AAW3B5P5-F1
#
_entry.id   AF-A0AAW3B5P5-F1
#
_cell.length_a   1.000
_cell.length_b   1.000
_cell.length_c   1.000
_cell.angle_alpha   90.00
_cell.angle_beta   90.00
_cell.angle_gamma   90.00
#
_symmetry.space_group_name_H-M   'P 1'
#
loop_
_entity.id
_entity.type
_entity.pdbx_description
1 polymer ?
#
loop_
_entity_poly.entity_id
_entity_poly.type
_entity_poly.pdbx_seq_one_letter_code
_entity_poly.pdbx_strand_id
1 'polypeptide(L)'
;MLRFVPRRLAIGAYSMFMIEQKNNPKLKGLAVADRGKMTSKMYKSLSANDKAALDKRAAAWGSFKHKSGKTKTKREKKVSTSRSPSAYAKFVKENICRFEKLPHHDRMKAVAKLWKQHNARSAK
;
A
#
# COMPACT_ATOMS: atom_id res chain seq x y z
N MET A 1 11.66 -14.64 -26.77
CA MET A 1 11.36 -13.27 -26.29
C MET A 1 9.89 -13.18 -25.88
N LEU A 2 9.58 -13.30 -24.59
CA LEU A 2 8.20 -13.15 -24.08
C LEU A 2 7.86 -11.65 -23.99
N ARG A 3 7.04 -11.16 -24.90
CA ARG A 3 6.52 -9.79 -24.85
C ARG A 3 5.53 -9.69 -23.71
N PHE A 4 5.95 -9.09 -22.59
CA PHE A 4 5.03 -8.66 -21.54
C PHE A 4 4.21 -7.48 -22.08
N VAL A 5 3.07 -7.80 -22.70
CA VAL A 5 2.07 -6.79 -23.02
C VAL A 5 1.48 -6.31 -21.69
N PRO A 6 1.52 -5.01 -21.38
CA PRO A 6 0.84 -4.48 -20.21
C PRO A 6 -0.65 -4.74 -20.39
N ARG A 7 -1.16 -5.78 -19.72
CA ARG A 7 -2.60 -5.99 -19.57
C ARG A 7 -3.13 -4.73 -18.90
N ARG A 8 -3.84 -3.89 -19.66
CA ARG A 8 -4.63 -2.82 -19.07
C ARG A 8 -5.53 -3.50 -18.05
N LEU A 9 -5.28 -3.23 -16.77
CA LEU A 9 -6.09 -3.76 -15.67
C LEU A 9 -7.44 -3.06 -15.76
N ALA A 10 -8.27 -3.54 -16.67
CA ALA A 10 -9.66 -3.16 -16.76
C ALA A 10 -10.32 -3.46 -15.41
N ILE A 11 -11.14 -2.53 -14.94
CA ILE A 11 -11.92 -2.72 -13.72
C ILE A 11 -12.92 -3.86 -14.00
N GLY A 12 -13.24 -4.71 -13.01
CA GLY A 12 -14.26 -5.76 -13.19
C GLY A 12 -15.69 -5.21 -13.19
N ALA A 13 -16.65 -5.91 -13.81
CA ALA A 13 -18.05 -5.46 -13.93
C ALA A 13 -18.71 -5.06 -12.60
N TYR A 14 -18.46 -5.78 -11.51
CA TYR A 14 -19.02 -5.41 -10.21
C TYR A 14 -18.49 -4.07 -9.70
N SER A 15 -17.21 -3.78 -9.92
CA SER A 15 -16.61 -2.51 -9.52
C SER A 15 -17.11 -1.36 -10.40
N MET A 16 -17.34 -1.61 -11.70
CA MET A 16 -18.06 -0.67 -12.57
C MET A 16 -19.46 -0.36 -12.04
N PHE A 17 -20.21 -1.40 -11.68
CA PHE A 17 -21.54 -1.24 -11.09
C PHE A 17 -21.52 -0.42 -9.80
N MET A 18 -20.54 -0.62 -8.91
CA MET A 18 -20.38 0.20 -7.71
C MET A 18 -20.11 1.68 -8.03
N ILE A 19 -19.30 1.96 -9.06
CA ILE A 19 -19.02 3.33 -9.52
C ILE A 19 -20.29 3.99 -10.06
N GLU A 20 -21.09 3.26 -10.84
CA GLU A 20 -22.37 3.75 -11.39
C GLU A 20 -23.40 4.00 -10.27
N GLN A 21 -23.45 3.13 -9.25
CA GLN A 21 -24.40 3.22 -8.14
C GLN A 21 -24.00 4.17 -7.01
N LYS A 22 -22.80 4.78 -7.05
CA LYS A 22 -22.26 5.61 -5.95
C LYS A 22 -23.16 6.78 -5.53
N ASN A 23 -23.95 7.30 -6.47
CA ASN A 23 -24.84 8.45 -6.25
C ASN A 23 -26.31 8.07 -5.98
N ASN A 24 -26.61 6.77 -5.89
CA ASN A 24 -27.98 6.29 -5.71
C ASN A 24 -28.56 6.77 -4.37
N PRO A 25 -29.72 7.45 -4.34
CA PRO A 25 -30.34 7.94 -3.11
C PRO A 25 -30.66 6.81 -2.12
N LYS A 26 -30.94 5.59 -2.60
CA LYS A 26 -31.19 4.41 -1.75
C LYS A 26 -29.96 3.96 -0.93
N LEU A 27 -28.77 4.41 -1.32
CA LEU A 27 -27.50 4.12 -0.63
C LEU A 27 -27.02 5.31 0.22
N LYS A 28 -27.65 6.49 0.08
CA LYS A 28 -27.35 7.67 0.90
C LYS A 28 -27.97 7.48 2.28
N GLY A 29 -27.17 7.61 3.33
CA GLY A 29 -27.60 7.43 4.72
C GLY A 29 -27.30 6.05 5.32
N LEU A 30 -27.05 5.02 4.50
CA LEU A 30 -26.64 3.70 5.01
C LEU A 30 -25.18 3.71 5.49
N ALA A 31 -24.87 2.88 6.49
CA ALA A 31 -23.49 2.61 6.89
C ALA A 31 -22.70 1.98 5.74
N VAL A 32 -21.39 2.25 5.68
CA VAL A 32 -20.53 1.79 4.56
C VAL A 32 -20.58 0.26 4.40
N ALA A 33 -20.62 -0.48 5.52
CA ALA A 33 -20.73 -1.94 5.51
C ALA A 33 -22.03 -2.43 4.85
N ASP A 34 -23.16 -1.77 5.11
CA ASP A 34 -24.46 -2.17 4.58
C ASP A 34 -24.65 -1.76 3.12
N ARG A 35 -24.00 -0.68 2.68
CA ARG A 35 -23.95 -0.32 1.25
C ARG A 35 -23.36 -1.43 0.41
N GLY A 36 -22.27 -2.05 0.87
CA GLY A 36 -21.65 -3.18 0.17
C GLY A 36 -22.57 -4.40 0.06
N LYS A 37 -23.30 -4.72 1.14
CA LYS A 37 -24.29 -5.81 1.12
C LYS A 37 -25.44 -5.52 0.15
N MET A 38 -25.96 -4.30 0.14
CA MET A 38 -27.06 -3.90 -0.74
C MET A 38 -26.64 -3.87 -2.22
N THR A 39 -25.47 -3.30 -2.54
CA THR A 39 -24.96 -3.31 -3.93
C THR A 39 -24.67 -4.71 -4.42
N SER A 40 -24.18 -5.62 -3.55
CA SER A 40 -23.98 -7.03 -3.91
C SER A 40 -25.31 -7.72 -4.24
N LYS A 41 -26.36 -7.49 -3.43
CA LYS A 41 -27.71 -8.03 -3.71
C LYS A 41 -28.25 -7.50 -5.04
N MET A 42 -28.17 -6.19 -5.28
CA MET A 42 -28.61 -5.57 -6.54
C MET A 42 -27.85 -6.10 -7.76
N TYR A 43 -26.54 -6.30 -7.64
CA TYR A 43 -25.73 -6.85 -8.72
C TYR A 43 -26.09 -8.30 -9.04
N LYS A 44 -26.40 -9.11 -8.01
CA LYS A 44 -26.83 -10.50 -8.19
C LYS A 44 -28.19 -10.58 -8.90
N SER A 45 -29.10 -9.66 -8.62
CA SER A 45 -30.42 -9.59 -9.27
C SER A 45 -30.41 -9.07 -10.71
N LEU A 46 -29.26 -8.56 -11.22
CA LEU A 46 -29.17 -8.13 -12.62
C LEU A 46 -29.27 -9.31 -13.59
N SER A 47 -29.91 -9.06 -14.73
CA SER A 47 -30.00 -10.01 -15.84
C SER A 47 -28.61 -10.27 -16.45
N ALA A 48 -28.47 -11.39 -17.17
CA ALA A 48 -27.21 -11.70 -17.87
C ALA A 48 -26.83 -10.63 -18.91
N ASN A 49 -27.82 -10.01 -19.55
CA ASN A 49 -27.62 -8.96 -20.55
C ASN A 49 -27.04 -7.69 -19.91
N ASP A 50 -27.55 -7.29 -18.74
CA ASP A 50 -27.05 -6.11 -18.03
C ASP A 50 -25.62 -6.32 -17.53
N LYS A 51 -25.29 -7.55 -17.10
CA LYS A 51 -23.94 -7.93 -16.71
C LYS A 51 -22.98 -7.86 -17.90
N ALA A 52 -23.37 -8.36 -19.06
CA ALA A 52 -22.56 -8.26 -20.29
C ALA A 52 -22.36 -6.80 -20.74
N ALA A 53 -23.38 -5.95 -20.59
CA ALA A 53 -23.25 -4.51 -20.85
C ALA A 53 -22.28 -3.83 -19.87
N LEU A 54 -22.34 -4.20 -18.59
CA LEU A 54 -21.39 -3.75 -17.57
C LEU A 54 -19.97 -4.19 -17.88
N ASP A 55 -19.75 -5.43 -18.32
CA ASP A 55 -18.42 -5.94 -18.69
C ASP A 55 -17.83 -5.16 -19.86
N LYS A 56 -18.63 -4.84 -20.89
CA LYS A 56 -18.17 -4.00 -22.01
C LYS A 56 -17.74 -2.61 -21.54
N ARG A 57 -18.52 -1.97 -20.65
CA ARG A 57 -18.16 -0.67 -20.07
C ARG A 57 -16.94 -0.75 -19.16
N ALA A 58 -16.82 -1.81 -18.39
CA ALA A 58 -15.70 -2.05 -17.48
C ALA A 58 -14.38 -2.27 -18.25
N ALA A 59 -14.44 -3.00 -19.38
CA ALA A 59 -13.33 -3.17 -20.31
C ALA A 59 -12.90 -1.85 -20.99
N ALA A 60 -13.87 -0.98 -21.31
CA ALA A 60 -13.60 0.35 -21.88
C ALA A 60 -13.05 1.35 -20.85
N TRP A 61 -13.17 1.05 -19.55
CA TRP A 61 -12.74 1.96 -18.49
C TRP A 61 -11.21 1.99 -18.38
N GLY A 62 -10.61 3.06 -18.90
CA GLY A 62 -9.19 3.33 -18.77
C GLY A 62 -8.79 3.44 -17.30
N SER A 63 -7.95 2.51 -16.84
CA SER A 63 -7.40 2.49 -15.48
C SER A 63 -6.80 3.84 -15.12
N PHE A 64 -7.45 4.55 -14.18
CA PHE A 64 -6.86 5.70 -13.52
C PHE A 64 -5.58 5.23 -12.86
N LYS A 65 -4.46 5.93 -13.15
CA LYS A 65 -3.13 5.70 -12.57
C LYS A 65 -3.27 5.18 -11.15
N HIS A 66 -2.81 3.95 -10.90
CA HIS A 66 -2.59 3.49 -9.54
C HIS A 66 -1.61 4.48 -8.90
N LYS A 67 -2.12 5.40 -8.06
CA LYS A 67 -1.24 6.03 -7.08
C LYS A 67 -0.75 4.86 -6.25
N SER A 68 0.54 4.56 -6.35
CA SER A 68 1.27 3.65 -5.47
C SER A 68 1.33 4.26 -4.07
N GLY A 69 0.17 4.56 -3.49
CA GLY A 69 0.04 4.82 -2.08
C GLY A 69 0.40 3.51 -1.41
N LYS A 70 1.58 3.46 -0.80
CA LYS A 70 1.94 2.38 0.13
C LYS A 70 0.79 2.26 1.13
N THR A 71 -0.11 1.31 0.90
CA THR A 71 -1.15 0.96 1.86
C THR A 71 -0.41 0.44 3.07
N LYS A 72 -0.28 1.27 4.11
CA LYS A 72 0.05 0.80 5.45
C LYS A 72 -1.16 -0.01 5.90
N THR A 73 -1.26 -1.24 5.40
CA THR A 73 -2.18 -2.23 5.95
C THR A 73 -1.84 -2.28 7.43
N LYS A 74 -2.82 -1.93 8.27
CA LYS A 74 -2.80 -2.16 9.71
C LYS A 74 -2.92 -3.67 9.90
N ARG A 75 -1.91 -4.39 9.43
CA ARG A 75 -1.73 -5.81 9.67
C ARG A 75 -1.56 -5.88 11.17
N GLU A 76 -2.49 -6.56 11.85
CA GLU A 76 -2.25 -7.02 13.22
C GLU A 76 -0.83 -7.57 13.23
N LYS A 77 -0.02 -7.05 14.17
CA LYS A 77 1.40 -7.36 14.27
C LYS A 77 1.49 -8.87 14.54
N LYS A 78 1.47 -9.71 13.50
CA LYS A 78 2.12 -11.01 13.55
C LYS A 78 3.51 -10.67 14.06
N VAL A 79 3.91 -11.31 15.15
CA VAL A 79 5.21 -11.15 15.79
C VAL A 79 6.25 -11.40 14.70
N SER A 80 6.62 -10.35 13.97
CA SER A 80 7.65 -10.47 12.95
C SER A 80 8.89 -10.74 13.75
N THR A 81 9.49 -11.90 13.54
CA THR A 81 10.79 -12.22 14.11
C THR A 81 11.69 -11.01 13.83
N SER A 82 12.02 -10.27 14.90
CA SER A 82 12.87 -9.09 14.78
C SER A 82 14.16 -9.58 14.14
N ARG A 83 14.51 -9.02 12.98
CA ARG A 83 15.79 -9.33 12.35
C ARG A 83 16.89 -9.05 13.36
N SER A 84 17.89 -9.93 13.43
CA SER A 84 19.07 -9.70 14.26
C SER A 84 19.69 -8.34 13.90
N PRO A 85 20.03 -7.48 14.87
CA PRO A 85 20.62 -6.18 14.60
C PRO A 85 21.88 -6.30 13.74
N SER A 86 22.01 -5.46 12.72
CA SER A 86 23.24 -5.38 11.92
C SER A 86 24.41 -4.86 12.77
N ALA A 87 25.65 -5.08 12.32
CA ALA A 87 26.84 -4.55 13.00
C ALA A 87 26.76 -3.01 13.19
N TYR A 88 26.29 -2.30 12.17
CA TYR A 88 26.04 -0.86 12.26
C TYR A 88 24.97 -0.52 13.30
N ALA A 89 23.88 -1.29 13.39
CA ALA A 89 22.83 -1.04 14.38
C ALA A 89 23.32 -1.21 15.82
N LYS A 90 24.19 -2.19 16.08
CA LYS A 90 24.86 -2.37 17.38
C LYS A 90 25.77 -1.19 17.68
N PHE A 91 26.61 -0.80 16.71
CA PHE A 91 27.51 0.33 16.83
C PHE A 91 26.78 1.65 17.11
N VAL A 92 25.65 1.88 16.43
CA VAL A 92 24.80 3.05 16.66
C VAL A 92 24.25 3.03 18.09
N LYS A 93 23.74 1.89 18.56
CA LYS A 93 23.21 1.75 19.93
C LYS A 93 24.25 2.12 21.00
N GLU A 94 25.51 1.74 20.80
CA GLU A 94 26.58 1.99 21.75
C GLU A 94 27.10 3.44 21.71
N ASN A 95 27.16 4.05 20.52
CA ASN A 95 27.81 5.36 20.34
C ASN A 95 26.83 6.54 20.33
N ILE A 96 25.52 6.30 20.24
CA ILE A 96 24.53 7.37 20.12
C ILE A 96 24.45 8.26 21.36
N CYS A 97 24.67 7.69 22.55
CA CYS A 97 24.67 8.40 23.83
C CYS A 97 25.78 9.48 23.90
N ARG A 98 26.90 9.27 23.20
CA ARG A 98 28.01 10.22 23.16
C ARG A 98 27.65 11.57 22.52
N PHE A 99 26.56 11.60 21.74
CA PHE A 99 26.11 12.79 21.04
C PHE A 99 24.81 13.36 21.61
N GLU A 100 24.38 12.97 22.82
CA GLU A 100 23.09 13.36 23.43
C GLU A 100 22.77 14.86 23.42
N LYS A 101 23.79 15.71 23.44
CA LYS A 101 23.66 17.17 23.36
C LYS A 101 23.16 17.69 22.00
N LEU A 102 23.16 16.85 20.96
CA LEU A 102 22.72 17.22 19.62
C LEU A 102 21.30 16.71 19.31
N PRO A 103 20.55 17.39 18.44
CA PRO A 103 19.29 16.88 17.91
C PRO A 103 19.46 15.51 17.24
N HIS A 104 18.45 14.65 17.33
CA HIS A 104 18.53 13.23 16.92
C HIS A 104 19.13 13.00 15.52
N HIS A 105 18.75 13.83 14.54
CA HIS A 105 19.26 13.72 13.19
C HIS A 105 20.78 14.00 13.10
N ASP A 106 21.28 14.98 13.85
CA ASP A 106 22.71 15.32 13.86
C ASP A 106 23.52 14.30 14.66
N ARG A 107 22.92 13.68 15.69
CA ARG A 107 23.51 12.52 16.36
C ARG A 107 23.74 11.37 15.39
N MET A 108 22.76 11.05 14.54
CA MET A 108 22.90 10.01 13.52
C MET A 108 23.99 10.33 12.49
N LYS A 109 24.12 11.60 12.06
CA LYS A 109 25.21 12.02 11.16
C LYS A 109 26.58 11.82 11.81
N ALA A 110 26.73 12.22 13.07
CA ALA A 110 27.98 12.09 13.80
C ALA A 110 28.38 10.62 13.99
N VAL A 111 27.44 9.77 14.38
CA VAL A 111 27.64 8.31 14.49
C VAL A 111 27.96 7.67 13.14
N ALA A 112 27.30 8.09 12.05
CA ALA A 112 27.61 7.60 10.71
C ALA A 112 29.03 7.98 10.26
N LYS A 113 29.49 9.20 10.58
CA LYS A 113 30.86 9.63 10.33
C LYS A 113 31.87 8.80 11.13
N LEU A 114 31.58 8.54 12.40
CA LEU A 114 32.40 7.71 13.28
C LEU A 114 32.50 6.26 12.77
N TRP A 115 31.38 5.69 12.31
CA TRP A 115 31.35 4.34 11.72
C TRP A 115 32.20 4.23 10.45
N LYS A 116 32.14 5.24 9.56
CA LYS A 116 33.00 5.28 8.37
C LYS A 116 34.48 5.29 8.73
N GLN A 117 34.87 6.04 9.76
CA GLN A 117 36.26 6.08 10.24
C GLN A 117 36.68 4.75 10.87
N HIS A 118 35.80 4.12 11.65
CA HIS A 118 36.02 2.80 12.24
C HIS A 118 36.26 1.75 11.15
N ASN A 119 35.39 1.69 10.14
CA ASN A 119 35.50 0.74 9.03
C ASN A 119 36.73 0.97 8.16
N ALA A 120 37.13 2.24 7.95
CA ALA A 120 38.33 2.56 7.19
C ALA A 120 39.62 2.14 7.93
N ARG A 121 39.59 2.07 9.27
CA ARG A 121 40.71 1.59 10.09
C ARG A 121 40.76 0.06 10.17
N SER A 122 39.61 -0.59 10.23
CA SER A 122 39.53 -2.06 10.32
C SER A 122 39.73 -2.79 8.98
N ALA A 123 39.71 -2.06 7.86
CA ALA A 123 39.90 -2.61 6.51
C ALA A 123 41.36 -2.48 6.01
N LYS A 124 42.26 -1.95 6.83
CA LYS A 124 43.72 -2.00 6.64
C LYS A 124 44.29 -3.08 7.52
#